data_AF-A0A2Z6MWB1-F1
#
_entry.id   AF-A0A2Z6MWB1-F1
#
_cell.length_a   1.000
_cell.length_b   1.000
_cell.length_c   1.000
_cell.angle_alpha   90.00
_cell.angle_beta   90.00
_cell.angle_gamma   90.00
#
_symmetry.space_group_name_H-M   'P 1'
#
loop_
_entity.id
_entity.type
_entity.pdbx_description
1 polymer ?
#
loop_
_entity_poly.entity_id
_entity_poly.type
_entity_poly.pdbx_seq_one_letter_code
_entity_poly.pdbx_strand_id
1 'polypeptide(L)'
;MCHKYGLDINRNPIPVVPAAHYMCGGVHARLQGETTVKGLVVVGEVACTGLHGENILASNSLLEAIVFVRRAVQPSVDQMKREEL
;
A
#
# COMPACT_ATOMS: atom_id res chain seq x y z
N MET A 1 -8.89 -6.05 27.89
CA MET A 1 -7.50 -5.94 27.42
C MET A 1 -6.76 -4.83 28.16
N CYS A 2 -7.24 -3.57 28.13
CA CYS A 2 -6.59 -2.42 28.78
C CYS A 2 -6.44 -2.55 30.31
N HIS A 3 -7.44 -3.10 31.00
CA HIS A 3 -7.36 -3.35 32.46
C HIS A 3 -6.19 -4.26 32.86
N LYS A 4 -5.76 -5.19 31.98
CA LYS A 4 -4.59 -6.05 32.25
C LYS A 4 -3.28 -5.25 32.27
N TYR A 5 -3.28 -4.07 31.66
CA TYR A 5 -2.16 -3.13 31.65
C TYR A 5 -2.38 -1.96 32.64
N GLY A 6 -3.31 -2.11 33.59
CA GLY A 6 -3.61 -1.07 34.59
C GLY A 6 -4.34 0.16 34.02
N LEU A 7 -4.85 0.09 32.79
CA LEU A 7 -5.55 1.20 32.15
C LEU A 7 -7.07 1.04 32.27
N ASP A 8 -7.73 2.05 32.83
CA ASP A 8 -9.18 2.19 32.84
C ASP A 8 -9.61 3.28 31.85
N ILE A 9 -10.04 2.85 30.67
CA ILE A 9 -10.42 3.74 29.56
C ILE A 9 -11.76 4.44 29.80
N ASN A 10 -12.57 3.99 30.77
CA ASN A 10 -13.83 4.64 31.13
C ASN A 10 -13.64 5.81 32.09
N ARG A 11 -12.47 5.88 32.74
CA ARG A 11 -12.20 6.83 33.83
C ARG A 11 -11.02 7.74 33.56
N ASN A 12 -10.02 7.26 32.83
CA ASN A 12 -8.78 8.00 32.57
C ASN A 12 -8.51 8.09 31.06
N PRO A 13 -8.02 9.23 30.55
CA PRO A 13 -7.58 9.35 29.17
C PRO A 13 -6.39 8.42 28.88
N ILE A 14 -6.34 7.90 27.65
CA ILE A 14 -5.21 7.07 27.20
C ILE A 14 -4.10 8.01 26.70
N PRO A 15 -2.85 7.86 27.17
CA PRO A 15 -1.73 8.62 26.62
C PRO A 15 -1.45 8.18 25.18
N VAL A 16 -1.40 9.14 24.25
CA VAL A 16 -1.15 8.89 22.82
C VAL A 16 -0.03 9.77 22.30
N VAL A 17 0.70 9.25 21.31
CA VAL A 17 1.77 9.97 20.60
C VAL A 17 1.67 9.68 19.11
N PRO A 18 2.10 10.60 18.23
CA PRO A 18 2.23 10.32 16.81
C PRO A 18 3.20 9.16 16.55
N ALA A 19 2.90 8.35 15.54
CA ALA A 19 3.75 7.26 15.07
C ALA A 19 3.71 7.17 13.55
N ALA A 20 4.78 6.60 12.95
CA ALA A 20 4.78 6.29 11.53
C ALA A 20 3.63 5.31 11.21
N HIS A 21 2.82 5.65 10.21
CA HIS A 21 1.57 4.93 9.94
C HIS A 21 1.46 4.37 8.52
N TYR A 22 1.93 5.12 7.51
CA TYR A 22 1.80 4.74 6.11
C TYR A 22 2.89 5.36 5.25
N MET A 23 3.30 4.67 4.18
CA MET A 23 4.23 5.17 3.17
C MET A 23 3.48 5.56 1.88
N CYS A 24 3.32 6.86 1.62
CA CYS A 24 2.77 7.35 0.34
C CYS A 24 3.78 7.25 -0.82
N GLY A 25 5.08 7.26 -0.50
CA GLY A 25 6.17 7.05 -1.45
C GLY A 25 6.42 5.56 -1.71
N GLY A 26 7.44 5.26 -2.50
CA GLY A 26 7.79 3.89 -2.86
C GLY A 26 8.42 3.80 -4.24
N VAL A 27 8.37 2.61 -4.82
CA VAL A 27 8.83 2.38 -6.19
C VAL A 27 7.86 3.03 -7.17
N HIS A 28 8.36 3.94 -8.02
CA HIS A 28 7.53 4.58 -9.03
C HIS A 28 6.94 3.53 -9.98
N ALA A 29 5.62 3.50 -10.07
CA ALA A 29 4.89 2.54 -10.87
C ALA A 29 3.75 3.23 -11.60
N ARG A 30 3.41 2.72 -12.78
CA ARG A 30 2.24 3.16 -13.55
C ARG A 30 0.98 2.46 -13.02
N LEU A 31 -0.16 2.73 -13.68
CA LEU A 31 -1.46 2.28 -13.20
C LEU A 31 -1.70 0.76 -13.33
N GLN A 32 -0.80 0.03 -13.99
CA GLN A 32 -0.80 -1.44 -14.06
C GLN A 32 0.33 -2.04 -13.19
N GLY A 33 0.96 -1.24 -12.32
CA GLY A 33 2.02 -1.69 -11.40
C GLY A 33 3.40 -1.82 -12.05
N GLU A 34 3.53 -1.55 -13.34
CA GLU A 34 4.78 -1.67 -14.08
C GLU A 34 5.75 -0.55 -13.70
N THR A 35 7.02 -0.95 -13.48
CA THR A 35 8.12 -0.03 -13.17
C THR A 35 8.93 0.28 -14.42
N THR A 36 9.97 1.12 -14.28
CA THR A 36 10.95 1.34 -15.36
C THR A 36 11.89 0.16 -15.57
N VAL A 37 11.96 -0.78 -14.63
CA VAL A 37 12.74 -2.01 -14.75
C VAL A 37 11.86 -3.08 -15.39
N LYS A 38 12.28 -3.57 -16.56
CA LYS A 38 11.53 -4.59 -17.31
C LYS A 38 11.32 -5.85 -16.46
N GLY A 39 10.09 -6.34 -16.41
CA GLY A 39 9.72 -7.54 -15.64
C GLY A 39 9.52 -7.29 -14.14
N LEU A 40 9.79 -6.08 -13.64
CA LEU A 40 9.51 -5.72 -12.25
C LEU A 40 8.17 -4.99 -12.15
N VAL A 41 7.28 -5.57 -11.36
CA VAL A 41 5.93 -5.07 -11.09
C VAL A 41 5.74 -4.94 -9.58
N VAL A 42 5.15 -3.83 -9.16
CA VAL A 42 4.94 -3.49 -7.74
C VAL A 42 3.51 -2.99 -7.52
N VAL A 43 2.93 -3.32 -6.38
CA VAL A 43 1.54 -3.02 -6.01
C VAL A 43 1.40 -2.84 -4.50
N GLY A 44 0.38 -2.08 -4.06
CA GLY A 44 0.15 -1.79 -2.63
C GLY A 44 1.11 -0.74 -2.09
N GLU A 45 1.36 -0.74 -0.77
CA GLU A 45 2.12 0.30 -0.06
C GLU A 45 3.57 0.49 -0.54
N VAL A 46 4.15 -0.51 -1.21
CA VAL A 46 5.50 -0.37 -1.81
C VAL A 46 5.48 0.44 -3.11
N ALA A 47 4.31 0.64 -3.74
CA ALA A 47 4.16 1.29 -5.03
C ALA A 47 3.82 2.79 -4.87
N CYS A 48 4.53 3.62 -5.62
CA CYS A 48 4.20 5.03 -5.81
C CYS A 48 3.53 5.21 -7.17
N THR A 49 2.21 5.01 -7.20
CA THR A 49 1.37 5.09 -8.42
C THR A 49 0.91 6.52 -8.73
N GLY A 50 1.16 7.46 -7.82
CA GLY A 50 0.62 8.82 -7.84
C GLY A 50 -0.80 8.95 -7.29
N LEU A 51 -1.48 7.86 -6.93
CA LEU A 51 -2.85 7.89 -6.40
C LEU A 51 -2.98 8.73 -5.12
N HIS A 52 -2.05 8.55 -4.18
CA HIS A 52 -2.11 9.20 -2.86
C HIS A 52 -1.53 10.63 -2.86
N GLY A 53 -0.83 11.04 -3.93
CA GLY A 53 -0.13 12.32 -3.94
C GLY A 53 0.78 12.50 -2.72
N GLU A 54 0.68 13.67 -2.07
CA GLU A 54 1.46 13.99 -0.87
C GLU A 54 0.84 13.46 0.44
N ASN A 55 -0.46 13.15 0.45
CA ASN A 55 -1.18 12.73 1.65
C ASN A 55 -2.23 11.66 1.32
N ILE A 56 -2.15 10.53 2.03
CA ILE A 56 -3.14 9.48 1.89
C ILE A 56 -4.49 9.88 2.51
N LEU A 57 -5.57 9.69 1.74
CA LEU A 57 -6.92 9.65 2.29
C LEU A 57 -7.13 8.32 3.03
N ALA A 58 -7.51 8.41 4.30
CA ALA A 58 -7.67 7.26 5.19
C ALA A 58 -8.58 6.17 4.59
N SER A 59 -8.31 4.91 4.94
CA SER A 59 -9.04 3.70 4.49
C SER A 59 -8.87 3.29 3.02
N ASN A 60 -8.05 4.00 2.24
CA ASN A 60 -7.84 3.67 0.83
C ASN A 60 -6.68 2.70 0.57
N SER A 61 -5.76 2.48 1.51
CA SER A 61 -4.54 1.67 1.29
C SER A 61 -4.83 0.20 0.96
N LEU A 62 -5.73 -0.45 1.70
CA LEU A 62 -6.10 -1.83 1.42
C LEU A 62 -6.88 -1.96 0.10
N LEU A 63 -7.75 -0.99 -0.20
CA LEU A 63 -8.50 -0.97 -1.45
C LEU A 63 -7.58 -0.73 -2.65
N GLU A 64 -6.61 0.17 -2.52
CA GLU A 64 -5.55 0.37 -3.51
C GLU A 64 -4.85 -0.96 -3.79
N ALA A 65 -4.35 -1.65 -2.77
CA ALA A 65 -3.63 -2.91 -2.95
C ALA A 65 -4.46 -3.91 -3.77
N ILE A 66 -5.73 -4.11 -3.43
CA ILE A 66 -6.63 -5.04 -4.14
C ILE A 66 -6.88 -4.59 -5.59
N VAL A 67 -7.16 -3.30 -5.81
CA VAL A 67 -7.46 -2.75 -7.14
C VAL A 67 -6.25 -2.86 -8.05
N PHE A 68 -5.06 -2.48 -7.57
CA PHE A 68 -3.84 -2.47 -8.38
C PHE A 68 -3.30 -3.88 -8.62
N VAL A 69 -3.39 -4.81 -7.66
CA VAL A 69 -3.10 -6.23 -7.91
C VAL A 69 -3.97 -6.74 -9.07
N ARG A 70 -5.28 -6.49 -9.03
CA ARG A 70 -6.19 -6.94 -10.08
C ARG A 70 -5.86 -6.35 -11.45
N ARG A 71 -5.38 -5.10 -11.49
CA ARG A 71 -4.93 -4.45 -12.73
C ARG A 71 -3.59 -4.99 -13.24
N ALA A 72 -2.68 -5.35 -12.33
CA ALA A 72 -1.31 -5.72 -12.65
C ALA A 72 -1.15 -7.17 -13.10
N VAL A 73 -1.92 -8.11 -12.53
CA VAL A 73 -1.69 -9.55 -12.72
C VAL A 73 -1.72 -9.98 -14.19
N GLN A 74 -2.78 -9.66 -14.93
CA GLN A 74 -2.90 -10.13 -16.32
C GLN A 74 -1.83 -9.52 -17.24
N PRO A 75 -1.59 -8.19 -17.25
CA PRO A 75 -0.49 -7.60 -18.02
C PRO A 75 0.88 -8.19 -17.68
N SER A 76 1.14 -8.48 -16.40
CA SER A 76 2.41 -9.07 -15.95
C SER A 76 2.63 -10.47 -16.52
N VAL A 77 1.60 -11.31 -16.48
CA VAL A 77 1.65 -12.66 -17.06
C VAL A 77 1.82 -12.62 -18.57
N ASP A 78 1.11 -11.70 -19.24
CA ASP A 78 1.20 -11.56 -20.70
C ASP A 78 2.59 -11.05 -21.12
N GLN A 79 3.20 -10.16 -20.33
CA GLN A 79 4.58 -9.74 -20.54
C GLN A 79 5.55 -10.91 -20.41
N MET A 80 5.46 -11.68 -19.33
CA MET A 80 6.34 -12.84 -19.10
C MET A 80 6.32 -13.82 -20.28
N LYS A 81 5.13 -14.16 -20.79
CA LYS A 81 4.96 -15.05 -21.95
C LYS A 81 5.57 -14.51 -23.24
N ARG A 82 5.55 -13.18 -23.46
CA ARG A 82 6.17 -12.55 -24.63
C ARG A 82 7.70 -12.59 -24.58
N GLU A 83 8.29 -12.72 -23.40
CA GLU A 83 9.73 -12.77 -23.22
C GLU A 83 10.29 -14.20 -23.33
N GLU A 84 9.41 -15.21 -23.28
CA GLU A 84 9.73 -16.64 -23.50
C GLU A 84 9.63 -17.07 -24.98
N LEU A 85 9.14 -16.19 -25.86
CA LEU A 85 9.00 -16.37 -27.32
C LEU A 85 10.12 -15.62 -28.06
#